data_AF-A0A1W9MKR0-F1
#
_entry.id   AF-A0A1W9MKR0-F1
#
_cell.length_a   1.000
_cell.length_b   1.000
_cell.length_c   1.000
_cell.angle_alpha   90.00
_cell.angle_beta   90.00
_cell.angle_gamma   90.00
#
_symmetry.space_group_name_H-M   'P 1'
#
loop_
_entity.id
_entity.type
_entity.pdbx_description
1 polymer ?
#
loop_
_entity_poly.entity_id
_entity_poly.type
_entity_poly.pdbx_seq_one_letter_code
_entity_poly.pdbx_strand_id
1 'polypeptide(L)'
;MFRHDLEHTGETSDVIQNPENLELKWKFQTGSGVFSSPAISGDYVYAGSWDNYVYCLNKNTGELKWKFQTGYGVSSSPAISGDYVYAGSYDNYVYCLNKNTGELKWKFQTGSGVFSSPAISGDYVYAGSRDGYVYAFTVESCPYVCCINTMGYKNKECLSNDYSCVNNKCVKVKNKENGETCSGNSECRTNNCFKGVCKEKGYECGSDTDCSSSKYCSNNKCETLKPINSSCSRDSECKNKNCFKGICMGEGYDCDLDSDCSSDQYCSNNKCETKKKDNFSCLKTAECKSNNCVHEICRPSNPYCGDNYCDSGEEYSFCFSDCGYVNKATITIAGTIILLLLIVIIIRRYKEWRREVKEVNLYKVVGRK
;
A
#
# COMPACT_ATOMS: atom_id res chain seq x y z
N MET A 1 -40.77 -26.15 -31.06
CA MET A 1 -40.42 -24.95 -31.83
C MET A 1 -40.76 -25.19 -33.30
N PHE A 2 -40.56 -24.21 -34.21
CA PHE A 2 -40.79 -24.43 -35.64
C PHE A 2 -40.03 -25.67 -36.12
N ARG A 3 -40.70 -26.57 -36.87
CA ARG A 3 -40.12 -27.82 -37.38
C ARG A 3 -39.54 -28.76 -36.31
N HIS A 4 -40.21 -28.83 -35.15
CA HIS A 4 -39.92 -29.72 -34.02
C HIS A 4 -38.65 -29.38 -33.22
N ASP A 5 -37.49 -29.41 -33.86
CA ASP A 5 -36.15 -29.32 -33.25
C ASP A 5 -35.26 -28.27 -33.95
N LEU A 6 -33.98 -28.14 -33.52
CA LEU A 6 -33.01 -27.20 -34.08
C LEU A 6 -32.49 -27.62 -35.46
N GLU A 7 -32.59 -28.91 -35.75
CA GLU A 7 -32.27 -29.57 -37.01
C GLU A 7 -33.39 -29.37 -38.05
N HIS A 8 -34.53 -28.80 -37.64
CA HIS A 8 -35.72 -28.56 -38.43
C HIS A 8 -36.26 -29.80 -39.13
N THR A 9 -36.16 -30.96 -38.48
CA THR A 9 -36.60 -32.25 -39.04
C THR A 9 -38.08 -32.18 -39.44
N GLY A 10 -38.90 -31.55 -38.61
CA GLY A 10 -40.36 -31.59 -38.74
C GLY A 10 -40.92 -32.99 -38.49
N GLU A 11 -40.16 -33.85 -37.83
CA GLU A 11 -40.54 -35.22 -37.50
C GLU A 11 -40.89 -35.33 -36.01
N THR A 12 -41.76 -36.28 -35.65
CA THR A 12 -42.05 -36.63 -34.25
C THR A 12 -41.82 -38.13 -34.06
N SER A 13 -41.39 -38.51 -32.87
CA SER A 13 -41.30 -39.92 -32.47
C SER A 13 -42.66 -40.55 -32.15
N ASP A 14 -43.71 -39.73 -32.04
CA ASP A 14 -45.07 -40.22 -31.78
C ASP A 14 -45.60 -41.00 -33.00
N VAL A 15 -46.11 -42.21 -32.75
CA VAL A 15 -46.68 -43.05 -33.80
C VAL A 15 -48.20 -43.04 -33.69
N ILE A 16 -48.88 -42.55 -34.74
CA ILE A 16 -50.33 -42.63 -34.85
C ILE A 16 -50.71 -44.05 -35.29
N GLN A 17 -51.48 -44.74 -34.46
CA GLN A 17 -52.11 -46.01 -34.82
C GLN A 17 -53.39 -45.73 -35.63
N ASN A 18 -53.59 -46.46 -36.73
CA ASN A 18 -54.79 -46.37 -37.59
C ASN A 18 -55.04 -44.96 -38.15
N PRO A 19 -54.08 -44.36 -38.88
CA PRO A 19 -54.20 -42.99 -39.41
C PRO A 19 -55.41 -42.77 -40.33
N GLU A 20 -55.95 -43.83 -40.92
CA GLU A 20 -57.16 -43.81 -41.74
C GLU A 20 -58.44 -43.45 -40.96
N ASN A 21 -58.42 -43.59 -39.63
CA ASN A 21 -59.56 -43.31 -38.75
C ASN A 21 -59.42 -41.99 -37.97
N LEU A 22 -58.58 -41.07 -38.45
CA LEU A 22 -58.44 -39.76 -37.81
C LEU A 22 -59.72 -38.93 -37.92
N GLU A 23 -60.19 -38.43 -36.78
CA GLU A 23 -61.37 -37.57 -36.68
C GLU A 23 -61.01 -36.17 -36.14
N LEU A 24 -61.79 -35.16 -36.54
CA LEU A 24 -61.67 -33.81 -36.02
C LEU A 24 -62.12 -33.77 -34.55
N LYS A 25 -61.17 -33.65 -33.61
CA LYS A 25 -61.49 -33.53 -32.17
C LYS A 25 -62.03 -32.16 -31.77
N TRP A 26 -61.37 -31.09 -32.22
CA TRP A 26 -61.78 -29.73 -31.92
C TRP A 26 -61.22 -28.76 -32.97
N LYS A 27 -61.82 -27.58 -33.08
CA LYS A 27 -61.32 -26.45 -33.86
C LYS A 27 -61.56 -25.15 -33.10
N PHE A 28 -60.65 -24.20 -33.25
CA PHE A 28 -60.75 -22.87 -32.65
C PHE A 28 -60.71 -21.81 -33.75
N GLN A 29 -61.64 -20.85 -33.72
CA GLN A 29 -61.70 -19.78 -34.72
C GLN A 29 -60.96 -18.53 -34.22
N THR A 30 -59.87 -18.17 -34.89
CA THR A 30 -59.19 -16.88 -34.75
C THR A 30 -59.95 -15.80 -35.55
N GLY A 31 -59.60 -14.54 -35.32
CA GLY A 31 -60.18 -13.39 -36.02
C GLY A 31 -59.62 -13.16 -37.43
N SER A 32 -58.51 -13.83 -37.79
CA SER A 32 -57.85 -13.73 -39.10
C SER A 32 -57.01 -14.99 -39.37
N GLY A 33 -56.27 -15.01 -40.48
CA GLY A 33 -55.46 -16.15 -40.93
C GLY A 33 -54.37 -16.56 -39.93
N VAL A 34 -54.22 -17.87 -39.72
CA VAL A 34 -53.16 -18.48 -38.90
C VAL A 34 -52.07 -18.99 -39.85
N PHE A 35 -51.01 -18.21 -40.00
CA PHE A 35 -49.85 -18.58 -40.84
C PHE A 35 -48.70 -19.18 -40.03
N SER A 36 -48.77 -19.08 -38.71
CA SER A 36 -47.80 -19.68 -37.80
C SER A 36 -48.00 -21.19 -37.72
N SER A 37 -46.90 -21.94 -37.53
CA SER A 37 -47.01 -23.34 -37.10
C SER A 37 -47.30 -23.39 -35.60
N PRO A 38 -48.22 -24.26 -35.13
CA PRO A 38 -48.48 -24.40 -33.70
C PRO A 38 -47.28 -25.00 -32.98
N ALA A 39 -47.02 -24.52 -31.77
CA ALA A 39 -46.03 -25.09 -30.85
C ALA A 39 -46.73 -25.74 -29.66
N ILE A 40 -46.29 -26.93 -29.26
CA ILE A 40 -46.88 -27.70 -28.15
C ILE A 40 -45.93 -27.68 -26.95
N SER A 41 -46.46 -27.44 -25.75
CA SER A 41 -45.72 -27.63 -24.48
C SER A 41 -46.69 -28.10 -23.40
N GLY A 42 -46.47 -29.32 -22.89
CA GLY A 42 -47.37 -29.96 -21.94
C GLY A 42 -48.79 -30.13 -22.50
N ASP A 43 -49.77 -29.56 -21.80
CA ASP A 43 -51.20 -29.60 -22.14
C ASP A 43 -51.67 -28.42 -23.00
N TYR A 44 -50.75 -27.61 -23.52
CA TYR A 44 -51.09 -26.38 -24.23
C TYR A 44 -50.48 -26.31 -25.63
N VAL A 45 -51.25 -25.67 -26.52
CA VAL A 45 -50.89 -25.34 -27.90
C VAL A 45 -50.80 -23.82 -28.03
N TYR A 46 -49.72 -23.34 -28.64
CA TYR A 46 -49.43 -21.93 -28.84
C TYR A 46 -49.38 -21.60 -30.33
N ALA A 47 -50.04 -20.54 -30.76
CA ALA A 47 -50.07 -20.12 -32.16
C ALA A 47 -50.19 -18.60 -32.30
N GLY A 48 -49.53 -18.02 -33.31
CA GLY A 48 -49.70 -16.64 -33.75
C GLY A 48 -50.75 -16.52 -34.87
N SER A 49 -51.48 -15.41 -34.88
CA SER A 49 -52.51 -15.12 -35.88
C SER A 49 -52.36 -13.71 -36.46
N TRP A 50 -52.86 -13.50 -37.67
CA TRP A 50 -52.91 -12.19 -38.33
C TRP A 50 -53.98 -11.25 -37.77
N ASP A 51 -54.73 -11.66 -36.74
CA ASP A 51 -55.63 -10.79 -35.99
C ASP A 51 -54.92 -10.01 -34.87
N ASN A 52 -53.58 -10.03 -34.87
CA ASN A 52 -52.71 -9.38 -33.90
C ASN A 52 -52.71 -10.08 -32.54
N TYR A 53 -52.87 -11.41 -32.49
CA TYR A 53 -52.80 -12.16 -31.25
C TYR A 53 -51.84 -13.35 -31.29
N VAL A 54 -51.22 -13.61 -30.14
CA VAL A 54 -50.64 -14.91 -29.77
C VAL A 54 -51.65 -15.64 -28.88
N TYR A 55 -51.99 -16.86 -29.22
CA TYR A 55 -52.97 -17.70 -28.53
C TYR A 55 -52.31 -18.81 -27.73
N CYS A 56 -52.94 -19.18 -26.61
CA CYS A 56 -52.69 -20.41 -25.86
C CYS A 56 -54.00 -21.15 -25.65
N LEU A 57 -54.08 -22.36 -26.18
CA LEU A 57 -55.27 -23.22 -26.15
C LEU A 57 -54.95 -24.52 -25.40
N ASN A 58 -55.95 -25.09 -24.74
CA ASN A 58 -55.86 -26.45 -24.21
C ASN A 58 -55.71 -27.45 -25.37
N LYS A 59 -54.66 -28.28 -25.36
CA LYS A 59 -54.34 -29.25 -26.41
C LYS A 59 -55.44 -30.30 -26.62
N ASN A 60 -56.16 -30.65 -25.55
CA ASN A 60 -57.16 -31.72 -25.57
C ASN A 60 -58.56 -31.19 -25.89
N THR A 61 -58.92 -30.00 -25.44
CA THR A 61 -60.28 -29.44 -25.59
C THR A 61 -60.38 -28.32 -26.62
N GLY A 62 -59.28 -27.67 -26.99
CA GLY A 62 -59.27 -26.48 -27.84
C GLY A 62 -59.71 -25.20 -27.13
N GLU A 63 -60.02 -25.27 -25.83
CA GLU A 63 -60.48 -24.12 -25.04
C GLU A 63 -59.38 -23.06 -24.90
N LEU A 64 -59.78 -21.79 -25.04
CA LEU A 64 -58.88 -20.66 -24.87
C LEU A 64 -58.44 -20.54 -23.42
N LYS A 65 -57.14 -20.65 -23.16
CA LYS A 65 -56.57 -20.34 -21.85
C LYS A 65 -56.24 -18.86 -21.73
N TRP A 66 -55.50 -18.32 -22.70
CA TRP A 66 -55.18 -16.90 -22.78
C TRP A 66 -54.87 -16.49 -24.22
N LYS A 67 -54.97 -15.20 -24.50
CA LYS A 67 -54.42 -14.59 -25.73
C LYS A 67 -53.74 -13.27 -25.39
N PHE A 68 -52.65 -12.96 -26.08
CA PHE A 68 -51.89 -11.72 -25.92
C PHE A 68 -51.97 -10.89 -27.20
N GLN A 69 -52.32 -9.61 -27.09
CA GLN A 69 -52.47 -8.71 -28.23
C GLN A 69 -51.12 -8.05 -28.60
N THR A 70 -50.69 -8.24 -29.83
CA THR A 70 -49.58 -7.51 -30.47
C THR A 70 -50.11 -6.28 -31.21
N GLY A 71 -49.22 -5.43 -31.70
CA GLY A 71 -49.57 -4.25 -32.49
C GLY A 71 -49.97 -4.57 -33.94
N TYR A 72 -49.53 -5.72 -34.46
CA TYR A 72 -49.84 -6.16 -35.82
C TYR A 72 -49.72 -7.69 -35.96
N GLY A 73 -49.96 -8.23 -37.16
CA GLY A 73 -50.10 -9.67 -37.39
C GLY A 73 -48.92 -10.51 -36.92
N VAL A 74 -49.20 -11.73 -36.45
CA VAL A 74 -48.20 -12.69 -35.96
C VAL A 74 -48.17 -13.90 -36.90
N SER A 75 -47.28 -13.89 -37.89
CA SER A 75 -47.00 -15.06 -38.73
C SER A 75 -45.87 -15.93 -38.20
N SER A 76 -45.05 -15.39 -37.29
CA SER A 76 -43.96 -16.11 -36.63
C SER A 76 -44.51 -17.34 -35.90
N SER A 77 -43.90 -18.51 -36.11
CA SER A 77 -44.18 -19.69 -35.29
C SER A 77 -43.61 -19.48 -33.88
N PRO A 78 -44.37 -19.73 -32.81
CA PRO A 78 -43.87 -19.55 -31.45
C PRO A 78 -42.72 -20.52 -31.14
N ALA A 79 -41.71 -20.04 -30.41
CA ALA A 79 -40.69 -20.86 -29.78
C ALA A 79 -40.91 -20.90 -28.27
N ILE A 80 -40.66 -22.05 -27.64
CA ILE A 80 -40.97 -22.26 -26.21
C ILE A 80 -39.71 -22.77 -25.53
N SER A 81 -39.33 -22.15 -24.42
CA SER A 81 -38.27 -22.64 -23.53
C SER A 81 -38.61 -22.31 -22.08
N GLY A 82 -38.52 -23.30 -21.19
CA GLY A 82 -38.92 -23.17 -19.80
C GLY A 82 -40.36 -22.66 -19.65
N ASP A 83 -40.51 -21.52 -18.97
CA ASP A 83 -41.78 -20.84 -18.69
C ASP A 83 -42.11 -19.71 -19.67
N TYR A 84 -41.43 -19.65 -20.82
CA TYR A 84 -41.54 -18.54 -21.75
C TYR A 84 -41.93 -18.98 -23.16
N VAL A 85 -42.69 -18.10 -23.83
CA VAL A 85 -43.08 -18.20 -25.23
C VAL A 85 -42.53 -16.98 -25.96
N TYR A 86 -41.82 -17.22 -27.05
CA TYR A 86 -41.20 -16.20 -27.88
C TYR A 86 -41.87 -16.14 -29.25
N ALA A 87 -42.19 -14.94 -29.73
CA ALA A 87 -42.80 -14.74 -31.04
C ALA A 87 -42.38 -13.39 -31.64
N GLY A 88 -42.15 -13.37 -32.96
CA GLY A 88 -42.03 -12.13 -33.72
C GLY A 88 -43.39 -11.63 -34.22
N SER A 89 -43.54 -10.31 -34.35
CA SER A 89 -44.70 -9.71 -35.01
C SER A 89 -44.27 -8.73 -36.10
N TYR A 90 -45.14 -8.52 -37.08
CA TYR A 90 -44.97 -7.49 -38.10
C TYR A 90 -45.03 -6.06 -37.56
N ASP A 91 -45.34 -5.84 -36.28
CA ASP A 91 -45.25 -4.52 -35.63
C ASP A 91 -43.82 -4.10 -35.25
N ASN A 92 -42.83 -4.83 -35.76
CA ASN A 92 -41.40 -4.67 -35.54
C ASN A 92 -40.90 -5.16 -34.16
N TYR A 93 -41.72 -5.90 -33.39
CA TYR A 93 -41.29 -6.41 -32.09
C TYR A 93 -41.03 -7.92 -32.07
N VAL A 94 -40.04 -8.29 -31.26
CA VAL A 94 -39.90 -9.63 -30.69
C VAL A 94 -40.51 -9.62 -29.29
N TYR A 95 -41.38 -10.58 -28.99
CA TYR A 95 -42.09 -10.71 -27.73
C TYR A 95 -41.59 -11.91 -26.93
N CYS A 96 -41.55 -11.75 -25.60
CA CYS A 96 -41.44 -12.84 -24.64
C CYS A 96 -42.61 -12.77 -23.66
N LEU A 97 -43.39 -13.85 -23.62
CA LEU A 97 -44.60 -13.97 -22.83
C LEU A 97 -44.44 -15.08 -21.80
N ASN A 98 -45.11 -14.97 -20.65
CA ASN A 98 -45.26 -16.09 -19.74
C ASN A 98 -46.09 -17.19 -20.40
N LYS A 99 -45.55 -18.40 -20.45
CA LYS A 99 -46.19 -19.58 -21.03
C LYS A 99 -47.54 -19.92 -20.38
N ASN A 100 -47.67 -19.67 -19.07
CA ASN A 100 -48.83 -20.05 -18.29
C ASN A 100 -49.90 -18.96 -18.24
N THR A 101 -49.51 -17.68 -18.17
CA THR A 101 -50.45 -16.55 -17.99
C THR A 101 -50.64 -15.67 -19.22
N GLY A 102 -49.74 -15.74 -20.21
CA GLY A 102 -49.74 -14.84 -21.36
C GLY A 102 -49.22 -13.43 -21.07
N GLU A 103 -48.79 -13.16 -19.83
CA GLU A 103 -48.23 -11.87 -19.43
C GLU A 103 -46.96 -11.55 -20.21
N LEU A 104 -46.87 -10.31 -20.71
CA LEU A 104 -45.64 -9.79 -21.29
C LEU A 104 -44.52 -9.74 -20.26
N LYS A 105 -43.38 -10.37 -20.58
CA LYS A 105 -42.15 -10.28 -19.77
C LYS A 105 -41.18 -9.28 -20.33
N TRP A 106 -41.00 -9.27 -21.64
CA TRP A 106 -40.28 -8.22 -22.34
C TRP A 106 -40.70 -8.19 -23.81
N LYS A 107 -40.43 -7.05 -24.46
CA LYS A 107 -40.45 -6.94 -25.92
C LYS A 107 -39.26 -6.11 -26.38
N PHE A 108 -38.75 -6.40 -27.57
CA PHE A 108 -37.64 -5.67 -28.18
C PHE A 108 -38.05 -5.15 -29.54
N GLN A 109 -37.82 -3.86 -29.81
CA GLN A 109 -38.13 -3.24 -31.09
C GLN A 109 -36.94 -3.39 -32.05
N THR A 110 -37.19 -4.07 -33.17
CA THR A 110 -36.28 -4.16 -34.31
C THR A 110 -36.55 -3.02 -35.31
N GLY A 111 -35.76 -2.92 -36.37
CA GLY A 111 -35.91 -1.89 -37.39
C GLY A 111 -37.08 -2.13 -38.36
N SER A 112 -37.62 -3.35 -38.44
CA SER A 112 -38.75 -3.70 -39.33
C SER A 112 -39.45 -4.98 -38.86
N GLY A 113 -40.46 -5.45 -39.60
CA GLY A 113 -41.32 -6.55 -39.15
C GLY A 113 -40.56 -7.85 -38.87
N VAL A 114 -40.89 -8.51 -37.76
CA VAL A 114 -40.31 -9.81 -37.37
C VAL A 114 -41.30 -10.92 -37.71
N PHE A 115 -41.18 -11.47 -38.92
CA PHE A 115 -42.00 -12.59 -39.37
C PHE A 115 -41.26 -13.93 -39.39
N SER A 116 -39.97 -13.94 -39.04
CA SER A 116 -39.21 -15.17 -38.85
C SER A 116 -39.60 -15.84 -37.53
N SER A 117 -39.52 -17.17 -37.48
CA SER A 117 -39.79 -17.93 -36.25
C SER A 117 -38.53 -17.92 -35.37
N PRO A 118 -38.61 -17.55 -34.07
CA PRO A 118 -37.45 -17.58 -33.20
C PRO A 118 -36.83 -18.97 -33.07
N ALA A 119 -35.51 -19.03 -32.95
CA ALA A 119 -34.75 -20.25 -32.64
C ALA A 119 -34.10 -20.12 -31.26
N ILE A 120 -34.02 -21.21 -30.50
CA ILE A 120 -33.50 -21.20 -29.12
C ILE A 120 -32.34 -22.18 -29.04
N SER A 121 -31.15 -21.70 -28.64
CA SER A 121 -29.97 -22.55 -28.45
C SER A 121 -29.15 -22.05 -27.27
N GLY A 122 -28.90 -22.94 -26.30
CA GLY A 122 -28.32 -22.55 -25.02
C GLY A 122 -29.15 -21.49 -24.32
N ASP A 123 -28.51 -20.39 -23.90
CA ASP A 123 -29.15 -19.26 -23.21
C ASP A 123 -29.68 -18.18 -24.18
N TYR A 124 -29.60 -18.43 -25.49
CA TYR A 124 -29.93 -17.45 -26.52
C TYR A 124 -31.22 -17.78 -27.25
N VAL A 125 -31.99 -16.73 -27.53
CA VAL A 125 -33.12 -16.70 -28.46
C VAL A 125 -32.71 -15.86 -29.66
N TYR A 126 -32.78 -16.44 -30.85
CA TYR A 126 -32.43 -15.78 -32.10
C TYR A 126 -33.69 -15.44 -32.90
N ALA A 127 -33.75 -14.23 -33.48
CA ALA A 127 -34.84 -13.84 -34.37
C ALA A 127 -34.31 -13.02 -35.55
N GLY A 128 -34.69 -13.38 -36.76
CA GLY A 128 -34.43 -12.60 -37.97
C GLY A 128 -35.51 -11.53 -38.20
N SER A 129 -35.11 -10.34 -38.63
CA SER A 129 -36.02 -9.24 -38.94
C SER A 129 -35.92 -8.85 -40.41
N ARG A 130 -36.98 -8.22 -40.93
CA ARG A 130 -37.03 -7.66 -42.29
C ARG A 130 -36.05 -6.51 -42.52
N ASP A 131 -35.48 -5.94 -41.45
CA ASP A 131 -34.44 -4.90 -41.54
C ASP A 131 -33.07 -5.43 -42.00
N GLY A 132 -32.95 -6.74 -42.22
CA GLY A 132 -31.71 -7.38 -42.68
C GLY A 132 -30.81 -7.86 -41.55
N TYR A 133 -31.24 -7.77 -40.29
CA TYR A 133 -30.47 -8.22 -39.13
C TYR A 133 -31.03 -9.51 -38.51
N VAL A 134 -30.11 -10.28 -37.91
CA VAL A 134 -30.43 -11.35 -36.96
C VAL A 134 -30.12 -10.84 -35.57
N TYR A 135 -31.11 -10.90 -34.70
CA TYR A 135 -31.03 -10.50 -33.30
C TYR A 135 -30.80 -11.73 -32.43
N ALA A 136 -29.93 -11.60 -31.43
CA ALA A 136 -29.74 -12.59 -30.38
C ALA A 136 -30.11 -11.96 -29.04
N PHE A 137 -31.05 -12.59 -28.34
CA PHE A 137 -31.52 -12.19 -27.02
C PHE A 137 -31.05 -13.23 -26.03
N THR A 138 -30.38 -12.80 -24.98
CA THR A 138 -30.13 -13.60 -23.79
C THR A 138 -30.85 -12.94 -22.64
N VAL A 139 -31.15 -13.69 -21.58
CA VAL A 139 -31.33 -13.03 -20.29
C VAL A 139 -30.06 -12.22 -20.07
N GLU A 140 -30.17 -10.93 -19.75
CA GLU A 140 -29.10 -10.31 -18.99
C GLU A 140 -29.06 -11.07 -17.67
N SER A 141 -28.34 -12.20 -17.65
CA SER A 141 -27.67 -12.65 -16.45
C SER A 141 -26.65 -11.56 -16.21
N CYS A 142 -27.11 -10.44 -15.66
CA CYS A 142 -26.21 -9.48 -15.11
C CYS A 142 -25.47 -10.30 -14.06
N PRO A 143 -24.17 -10.51 -14.22
CA PRO A 143 -23.41 -11.10 -13.14
C PRO A 143 -23.36 -10.11 -11.96
N TYR A 144 -24.01 -8.92 -12.05
CA TYR A 144 -23.81 -7.78 -11.17
C TYR A 144 -25.07 -6.89 -10.99
N VAL A 145 -26.28 -7.43 -10.74
CA VAL A 145 -27.40 -6.58 -10.23
C VAL A 145 -27.42 -6.55 -8.70
N CYS A 146 -27.19 -5.36 -8.13
CA CYS A 146 -27.62 -5.00 -6.79
C CYS A 146 -29.07 -4.47 -6.88
N CYS A 147 -30.06 -5.31 -6.59
CA CYS A 147 -31.45 -4.87 -6.46
C CYS A 147 -31.69 -4.40 -5.02
N ILE A 148 -32.06 -3.14 -4.82
CA ILE A 148 -32.84 -2.77 -3.64
C ILE A 148 -34.31 -3.08 -3.98
N ASN A 149 -34.91 -3.99 -3.21
CA ASN A 149 -36.30 -4.38 -3.34
C ASN A 149 -37.19 -3.44 -2.52
N THR A 150 -38.22 -2.85 -3.13
CA THR A 150 -39.31 -2.10 -2.48
C THR A 150 -40.25 -2.99 -1.64
N MET A 151 -39.98 -4.29 -1.49
CA MET A 151 -40.88 -5.25 -0.83
C MET A 151 -40.23 -6.18 0.22
N GLY A 152 -39.13 -5.78 0.88
CA GLY A 152 -38.74 -6.43 2.16
C GLY A 152 -38.07 -7.81 2.10
N TYR A 153 -37.41 -8.19 1.00
CA TYR A 153 -36.51 -9.35 0.95
C TYR A 153 -35.05 -8.89 0.85
N LYS A 154 -34.14 -9.58 1.57
CA LYS A 154 -32.71 -9.23 1.79
C LYS A 154 -31.99 -8.72 0.52
N ASN A 155 -31.18 -7.66 0.70
CA ASN A 155 -30.33 -7.05 -0.33
C ASN A 155 -29.48 -8.12 -1.05
N LYS A 156 -29.52 -8.15 -2.39
CA LYS A 156 -28.51 -8.84 -3.19
C LYS A 156 -27.28 -7.94 -3.30
N GLU A 157 -26.16 -8.39 -2.73
CA GLU A 157 -24.84 -7.79 -2.95
C GLU A 157 -24.37 -8.07 -4.40
N CYS A 158 -23.47 -7.24 -4.95
CA CYS A 158 -22.88 -7.50 -6.28
C CYS A 158 -22.19 -8.88 -6.24
N LEU A 159 -22.41 -9.76 -7.23
CA LEU A 159 -21.91 -11.16 -7.19
C LEU A 159 -20.37 -11.27 -7.26
N SER A 160 -19.66 -10.16 -7.49
CA SER A 160 -18.20 -10.07 -7.35
C SER A 160 -17.82 -8.97 -6.37
N ASN A 161 -16.80 -9.28 -5.57
CA ASN A 161 -16.14 -8.35 -4.68
C ASN A 161 -15.48 -7.16 -5.42
N ASP A 162 -15.40 -7.18 -6.75
CA ASP A 162 -14.80 -6.11 -7.56
C ASP A 162 -15.71 -4.92 -7.86
N TYR A 163 -16.98 -5.02 -7.43
CA TYR A 163 -18.02 -4.08 -7.76
C TYR A 163 -18.76 -3.63 -6.51
N SER A 164 -19.11 -2.34 -6.45
CA SER A 164 -19.93 -1.75 -5.38
C SER A 164 -21.18 -1.13 -5.96
N CYS A 165 -22.27 -1.18 -5.20
CA CYS A 165 -23.57 -0.64 -5.60
C CYS A 165 -23.57 0.89 -5.43
N VAL A 166 -23.59 1.62 -6.56
CA VAL A 166 -23.68 3.08 -6.60
C VAL A 166 -24.86 3.44 -7.50
N ASN A 167 -25.82 4.22 -6.99
CA ASN A 167 -27.02 4.64 -7.73
C ASN A 167 -27.77 3.49 -8.43
N ASN A 168 -27.99 2.38 -7.73
CA ASN A 168 -28.66 1.18 -8.25
C ASN A 168 -27.94 0.51 -9.44
N LYS A 169 -26.62 0.72 -9.56
CA LYS A 169 -25.75 0.03 -10.52
C LYS A 169 -24.52 -0.51 -9.81
N CYS A 170 -24.12 -1.75 -10.12
CA CYS A 170 -22.81 -2.24 -9.69
C CYS A 170 -21.74 -1.55 -10.54
N VAL A 171 -21.01 -0.61 -9.93
CA VAL A 171 -19.88 0.09 -10.56
C VAL A 171 -18.60 -0.67 -10.20
N LYS A 172 -17.72 -0.86 -11.17
CA LYS A 172 -16.41 -1.46 -10.95
C LYS A 172 -15.59 -0.52 -10.07
N VAL A 173 -15.43 -0.86 -8.80
CA VAL A 173 -14.63 -0.07 -7.86
C VAL A 173 -13.26 -0.69 -7.66
N LYS A 174 -13.12 -2.02 -7.76
CA LYS A 174 -11.80 -2.65 -7.76
C LYS A 174 -11.22 -2.60 -9.14
N ASN A 175 -10.22 -1.76 -9.28
CA ASN A 175 -9.26 -1.84 -10.37
C ASN A 175 -8.09 -0.87 -10.21
N LYS A 176 -8.05 -0.08 -9.13
CA LYS A 176 -6.97 0.86 -8.96
C LYS A 176 -5.65 0.12 -8.72
N GLU A 177 -4.67 0.43 -9.54
CA GLU A 177 -3.32 -0.13 -9.49
C GLU A 177 -2.53 0.47 -8.32
N ASN A 178 -1.41 -0.16 -7.99
CA ASN A 178 -0.52 0.36 -6.94
C ASN A 178 -0.05 1.77 -7.31
N GLY A 179 -0.21 2.72 -6.39
CA GLY A 179 0.16 4.12 -6.58
C GLY A 179 -1.01 5.05 -6.93
N GLU A 180 -2.18 4.52 -7.28
CA GLU A 180 -3.35 5.35 -7.57
C GLU A 180 -4.09 5.80 -6.30
N THR A 181 -4.71 6.98 -6.36
CA THR A 181 -5.47 7.57 -5.24
C THR A 181 -6.76 6.78 -4.97
N CYS A 182 -7.03 6.46 -3.71
CA CYS A 182 -8.22 5.74 -3.26
C CYS A 182 -8.87 6.40 -2.04
N SER A 183 -10.18 6.23 -1.86
CA SER A 183 -10.88 6.67 -0.64
C SER A 183 -11.14 5.51 0.34
N GLY A 184 -11.02 4.26 -0.11
CA GLY A 184 -11.14 3.07 0.73
C GLY A 184 -10.53 1.81 0.11
N ASN A 185 -10.30 0.79 0.95
CA ASN A 185 -9.64 -0.47 0.57
C ASN A 185 -10.29 -1.16 -0.64
N SER A 186 -11.62 -1.10 -0.72
CA SER A 186 -12.40 -1.72 -1.79
C SER A 186 -12.17 -1.12 -3.17
N GLU A 187 -11.43 -0.01 -3.29
CA GLU A 187 -11.08 0.59 -4.59
C GLU A 187 -9.81 -0.02 -5.21
N CYS A 188 -8.94 -0.59 -4.37
CA CYS A 188 -7.63 -1.08 -4.77
C CYS A 188 -7.69 -2.54 -5.20
N ARG A 189 -6.97 -2.91 -6.26
CA ARG A 189 -6.86 -4.30 -6.73
C ARG A 189 -6.34 -5.27 -5.66
N THR A 190 -5.52 -4.74 -4.76
CA THR A 190 -4.89 -5.43 -3.62
C THR A 190 -5.74 -5.42 -2.35
N ASN A 191 -6.89 -4.74 -2.39
CA ASN A 191 -7.75 -4.46 -1.25
C ASN A 191 -7.04 -3.70 -0.11
N ASN A 192 -6.08 -2.84 -0.43
CA ASN A 192 -5.28 -2.08 0.53
C ASN A 192 -5.10 -0.62 0.09
N CYS A 193 -5.88 0.27 0.69
CA CYS A 193 -5.81 1.71 0.54
C CYS A 193 -5.12 2.30 1.77
N PHE A 194 -3.81 2.53 1.67
CA PHE A 194 -3.01 3.06 2.76
C PHE A 194 -2.82 4.57 2.60
N LYS A 195 -3.33 5.35 3.55
CA LYS A 195 -3.29 6.83 3.55
C LYS A 195 -3.74 7.45 2.21
N GLY A 196 -4.82 6.89 1.64
CA GLY A 196 -5.42 7.39 0.41
C GLY A 196 -4.73 6.94 -0.88
N VAL A 197 -3.79 5.99 -0.82
CA VAL A 197 -3.10 5.44 -2.01
C VAL A 197 -3.15 3.91 -1.99
N CYS A 198 -3.42 3.31 -3.16
CA CYS A 198 -3.42 1.87 -3.32
C CYS A 198 -2.01 1.30 -3.17
N LYS A 199 -1.85 0.29 -2.30
CA LYS A 199 -0.58 -0.39 -2.00
C LYS A 199 -0.69 -1.88 -2.20
N GLU A 200 0.44 -2.57 -2.29
CA GLU A 200 0.49 -4.03 -2.36
C GLU A 200 -0.21 -4.71 -1.17
N LYS A 201 -0.65 -5.95 -1.38
CA LYS A 201 -1.34 -6.73 -0.34
C LYS A 201 -0.39 -6.98 0.83
N GLY A 202 -0.78 -6.54 2.03
CA GLY A 202 0.03 -6.69 3.24
C GLY A 202 1.01 -5.54 3.53
N TYR A 203 0.90 -4.42 2.80
CA TYR A 203 1.56 -3.16 3.17
C TYR A 203 0.84 -2.56 4.40
N GLU A 204 1.57 -2.36 5.49
CA GLU A 204 1.04 -1.87 6.78
C GLU A 204 1.63 -0.51 7.20
N CYS A 205 2.85 -0.16 6.76
CA CYS A 205 3.54 1.04 7.22
C CYS A 205 4.47 1.64 6.16
N GLY A 206 4.63 2.97 6.19
CA GLY A 206 5.74 3.66 5.51
C GLY A 206 6.82 4.16 6.48
N SER A 207 6.48 4.31 7.76
CA SER A 207 7.39 4.72 8.83
C SER A 207 7.00 4.08 10.16
N ASP A 208 7.89 4.14 11.16
CA ASP A 208 7.65 3.55 12.49
C ASP A 208 6.42 4.15 13.18
N THR A 209 6.07 5.40 12.88
CA THR A 209 4.88 6.08 13.39
C THR A 209 3.55 5.47 12.93
N ASP A 210 3.57 4.69 11.86
CA ASP A 210 2.38 4.02 11.33
C ASP A 210 2.06 2.72 12.10
N CYS A 211 3.02 2.25 12.88
CA CYS A 211 2.89 1.04 13.69
C CYS A 211 2.48 1.37 15.14
N SER A 212 1.90 0.38 15.82
CA SER A 212 1.65 0.45 17.26
C SER A 212 2.97 0.60 18.02
N SER A 213 2.92 1.19 19.22
CA SER A 213 4.10 1.45 20.07
C SER A 213 4.99 0.24 20.38
N SER A 214 4.47 -0.99 20.25
CA SER A 214 5.18 -2.26 20.43
C SER A 214 5.80 -2.84 19.15
N LYS A 215 5.82 -2.08 18.05
CA LYS A 215 6.25 -2.51 16.73
C LYS A 215 7.08 -1.44 16.00
N TYR A 216 7.80 -1.85 14.96
CA TYR A 216 8.57 -0.97 14.08
C TYR A 216 8.30 -1.31 12.62
N CYS A 217 8.56 -0.35 11.71
CA CYS A 217 8.35 -0.55 10.30
C CYS A 217 9.59 -1.17 9.65
N SER A 218 9.41 -2.32 9.01
CA SER A 218 10.45 -2.98 8.22
C SER A 218 9.84 -3.60 6.97
N ASN A 219 10.40 -3.30 5.80
CA ASN A 219 9.92 -3.81 4.52
C ASN A 219 8.39 -3.65 4.35
N ASN A 220 7.89 -2.46 4.67
CA ASN A 220 6.47 -2.09 4.61
C ASN A 220 5.54 -2.84 5.57
N LYS A 221 6.06 -3.56 6.56
CA LYS A 221 5.28 -4.30 7.58
C LYS A 221 5.61 -3.86 8.99
N CYS A 222 4.61 -3.92 9.87
CA CYS A 222 4.82 -3.64 11.28
C CYS A 222 5.31 -4.91 12.01
N GLU A 223 6.61 -4.97 12.20
CA GLU A 223 7.33 -6.06 12.88
C GLU A 223 7.37 -5.83 14.39
N THR A 224 7.40 -6.93 15.16
CA THR A 224 7.47 -6.83 16.63
C THR A 224 8.86 -6.38 17.05
N LEU A 225 8.94 -5.47 18.03
CA LEU A 225 10.21 -5.02 18.59
C LEU A 225 11.06 -6.20 19.05
N LYS A 226 12.32 -6.20 18.61
CA LYS A 226 13.26 -7.29 18.85
C LYS A 226 13.66 -7.34 20.33
N PRO A 227 13.86 -8.55 20.90
CA PRO A 227 14.26 -8.71 22.29
C PRO A 227 15.71 -8.25 22.52
N ILE A 228 16.10 -8.11 23.78
CA ILE A 228 17.49 -7.85 24.17
C ILE A 228 18.40 -8.95 23.60
N ASN A 229 19.64 -8.60 23.24
CA ASN A 229 20.66 -9.47 22.63
C ASN A 229 20.34 -9.95 21.20
N SER A 230 19.39 -9.31 20.52
CA SER A 230 19.13 -9.56 19.09
C SER A 230 19.87 -8.56 18.22
N SER A 231 20.16 -8.94 16.97
CA SER A 231 20.79 -8.03 16.00
C SER A 231 19.81 -6.94 15.56
N CYS A 232 20.29 -5.70 15.50
CA CYS A 232 19.53 -4.53 15.08
C CYS A 232 20.39 -3.62 14.20
N SER A 233 19.72 -2.78 13.42
CA SER A 233 20.38 -1.73 12.63
C SER A 233 20.03 -0.32 13.13
N ARG A 234 18.92 -0.18 13.86
CA ARG A 234 18.41 1.09 14.39
C ARG A 234 17.81 0.86 15.77
N ASP A 235 17.86 1.90 16.59
CA ASP A 235 17.26 1.92 17.93
C ASP A 235 15.79 1.53 17.92
N SER A 236 15.02 2.00 16.93
CA SER A 236 13.58 1.74 16.83
C SER A 236 13.23 0.28 16.62
N GLU A 237 14.17 -0.59 16.26
CA GLU A 237 13.95 -2.03 16.13
C GLU A 237 13.90 -2.74 17.50
N CYS A 238 14.45 -2.12 18.54
CA CYS A 238 14.66 -2.73 19.85
C CYS A 238 13.56 -2.37 20.85
N LYS A 239 13.16 -3.32 21.71
CA LYS A 239 12.17 -3.07 22.77
C LYS A 239 12.49 -1.86 23.65
N ASN A 240 13.77 -1.65 23.95
CA ASN A 240 14.26 -0.55 24.80
C ASN A 240 14.75 0.66 24.00
N LYS A 241 14.47 0.70 22.69
CA LYS A 241 14.89 1.79 21.80
C LYS A 241 16.41 2.06 21.84
N ASN A 242 17.20 1.01 21.91
CA ASN A 242 18.65 1.11 22.04
C ASN A 242 19.32 -0.01 21.26
N CYS A 243 19.92 0.35 20.12
CA CYS A 243 20.69 -0.50 19.25
C CYS A 243 22.16 -0.09 19.33
N PHE A 244 22.87 -0.68 20.28
CA PHE A 244 24.26 -0.37 20.52
C PHE A 244 25.15 -1.37 19.77
N LYS A 245 26.02 -0.86 18.89
CA LYS A 245 26.95 -1.66 18.06
C LYS A 245 26.27 -2.83 17.32
N GLY A 246 25.03 -2.61 16.88
CA GLY A 246 24.26 -3.59 16.11
C GLY A 246 23.53 -4.65 16.94
N ILE A 247 23.46 -4.48 18.27
CA ILE A 247 22.75 -5.38 19.19
C ILE A 247 21.75 -4.58 20.05
N CYS A 248 20.54 -5.12 20.22
CA CYS A 248 19.53 -4.53 21.09
C CYS A 248 19.92 -4.68 22.56
N MET A 249 20.11 -3.57 23.25
CA MET A 249 20.55 -3.56 24.65
C MET A 249 19.42 -3.24 25.64
N GLY A 250 19.73 -3.40 26.92
CA GLY A 250 18.87 -2.99 28.05
C GLY A 250 18.62 -1.48 28.08
N GLU A 251 17.60 -1.06 28.83
CA GLU A 251 17.45 0.36 29.18
C GLU A 251 18.68 0.84 29.98
N GLY A 252 19.25 1.98 29.58
CA GLY A 252 20.40 2.60 30.24
C GLY A 252 21.77 1.99 29.90
N TYR A 253 21.86 1.19 28.82
CA TYR A 253 23.13 0.68 28.30
C TYR A 253 23.70 1.62 27.23
N ASP A 254 24.67 2.46 27.57
CA ASP A 254 25.19 3.50 26.67
C ASP A 254 26.62 3.22 26.18
N CYS A 255 27.39 2.37 26.88
CA CYS A 255 28.83 2.23 26.63
C CYS A 255 29.41 0.88 27.08
N ASP A 256 30.50 0.45 26.43
CA ASP A 256 31.41 -0.57 26.98
C ASP A 256 32.70 0.09 27.51
N LEU A 257 33.10 1.21 26.90
CA LEU A 257 34.34 1.95 27.18
C LEU A 257 34.06 3.44 27.31
N ASP A 258 34.92 4.17 28.00
CA ASP A 258 34.82 5.64 28.15
C ASP A 258 34.76 6.37 26.80
N SER A 259 35.38 5.81 25.76
CA SER A 259 35.39 6.36 24.40
C SER A 259 34.03 6.31 23.70
N ASP A 260 33.10 5.47 24.19
CA ASP A 260 31.73 5.41 23.68
C ASP A 260 30.87 6.58 24.21
N CYS A 261 31.35 7.30 25.24
CA CYS A 261 30.65 8.41 25.88
C CYS A 261 31.14 9.79 25.39
N SER A 262 30.35 10.84 25.69
CA SER A 262 30.75 12.23 25.44
C SER A 262 32.01 12.60 26.24
N SER A 263 32.76 13.63 25.81
CA SER A 263 34.06 14.00 26.41
C SER A 263 33.99 14.40 27.89
N ASP A 264 32.83 14.83 28.36
CA ASP A 264 32.52 15.18 29.74
C ASP A 264 31.87 14.05 30.54
N GLN A 265 31.84 12.84 29.99
CA GLN A 265 31.27 11.63 30.59
C GLN A 265 32.30 10.49 30.67
N TYR A 266 32.02 9.48 31.48
CA TYR A 266 32.79 8.24 31.58
C TYR A 266 31.83 7.05 31.63
N CYS A 267 32.32 5.87 31.27
CA CYS A 267 31.51 4.66 31.29
C CYS A 267 31.56 4.01 32.68
N SER A 268 30.40 3.86 33.30
CA SER A 268 30.24 3.23 34.60
C SER A 268 29.05 2.29 34.57
N ASN A 269 29.27 1.00 34.85
CA ASN A 269 28.21 -0.02 34.82
C ASN A 269 27.38 0.00 33.53
N ASN A 270 28.07 0.13 32.38
CA ASN A 270 27.50 0.23 31.03
C ASN A 270 26.67 1.50 30.76
N LYS A 271 26.74 2.52 31.60
CA LYS A 271 26.03 3.79 31.43
C LYS A 271 27.02 4.96 31.35
N CYS A 272 26.73 5.94 30.50
CA CYS A 272 27.54 7.15 30.44
C CYS A 272 27.18 8.09 31.59
N GLU A 273 28.07 8.21 32.58
CA GLU A 273 27.91 9.08 33.74
C GLU A 273 28.69 10.38 33.55
N THR A 274 28.13 11.51 34.01
CA THR A 274 28.83 12.80 33.93
C THR A 274 30.06 12.81 34.83
N LYS A 275 31.19 13.25 34.28
CA LYS A 275 32.42 13.43 35.06
C LYS A 275 32.21 14.44 36.19
N LYS A 276 32.68 14.06 37.36
CA LYS A 276 32.62 14.83 38.61
C LYS A 276 33.55 16.05 38.51
N LYS A 277 33.11 17.15 39.13
CA LYS A 277 33.93 18.35 39.29
C LYS A 277 35.05 18.10 40.29
N ASP A 278 36.04 18.98 40.31
CA ASP A 278 37.08 18.95 41.34
C ASP A 278 36.47 19.01 42.75
N ASN A 279 37.16 18.42 43.72
CA ASN A 279 36.77 18.23 45.13
C ASN A 279 35.59 17.30 45.40
N PHE A 280 35.10 16.55 44.40
CA PHE A 280 34.16 15.44 44.62
C PHE A 280 34.88 14.11 44.78
N SER A 281 34.27 13.15 45.48
CA SER A 281 34.87 11.83 45.69
C SER A 281 34.93 11.01 44.40
N CYS A 282 36.01 10.27 44.20
CA CYS A 282 36.23 9.41 43.03
C CYS A 282 36.90 8.10 43.44
N LEU A 283 36.66 7.04 42.67
CA LEU A 283 37.37 5.76 42.81
C LEU A 283 38.35 5.53 41.65
N LYS A 284 38.06 6.12 40.48
CA LYS A 284 38.89 6.06 39.28
C LYS A 284 39.13 7.43 38.70
N THR A 285 40.29 7.60 38.08
CA THR A 285 40.72 8.81 37.37
C THR A 285 39.73 9.27 36.30
N ALA A 286 39.08 8.33 35.59
CA ALA A 286 38.09 8.60 34.54
C ALA A 286 36.82 9.32 35.06
N GLU A 287 36.51 9.19 36.36
CA GLU A 287 35.35 9.84 36.98
C GLU A 287 35.50 11.37 37.06
N CYS A 288 36.72 11.89 36.95
CA CYS A 288 37.03 13.30 37.19
C CYS A 288 37.15 14.08 35.88
N LYS A 289 36.59 15.30 35.82
CA LYS A 289 36.73 16.19 34.65
C LYS A 289 38.19 16.49 34.30
N SER A 290 39.04 16.54 35.31
CA SER A 290 40.48 16.73 35.22
C SER A 290 41.25 15.48 34.77
N ASN A 291 40.58 14.32 34.67
CA ASN A 291 41.19 13.00 34.60
C ASN A 291 42.28 12.84 35.67
N ASN A 292 41.99 13.23 36.92
CA ASN A 292 42.93 13.11 38.02
C ASN A 292 42.19 12.83 39.34
N CYS A 293 42.30 11.59 39.83
CA CYS A 293 41.73 11.13 41.10
C CYS A 293 42.86 10.80 42.07
N VAL A 294 42.98 11.56 43.16
CA VAL A 294 44.07 11.42 44.14
C VAL A 294 43.44 11.45 45.54
N HIS A 295 43.80 10.48 46.39
CA HIS A 295 43.19 10.28 47.72
C HIS A 295 41.66 10.26 47.68
N GLU A 296 41.09 9.51 46.73
CA GLU A 296 39.65 9.40 46.55
C GLU A 296 38.93 10.72 46.23
N ILE A 297 39.64 11.77 45.79
CA ILE A 297 39.08 13.09 45.46
C ILE A 297 39.54 13.52 44.07
N CYS A 298 38.61 14.05 43.25
CA CYS A 298 38.93 14.66 41.97
C CYS A 298 39.75 15.94 42.17
N ARG A 299 40.97 15.97 41.63
CA ARG A 299 41.86 17.12 41.75
C ARG A 299 42.06 17.79 40.39
N PRO A 300 42.32 19.10 40.30
CA PRO A 300 42.65 19.74 39.04
C PRO A 300 43.84 19.06 38.35
N SER A 301 43.90 19.08 37.02
CA SER A 301 45.01 18.51 36.23
C SER A 301 46.33 19.25 36.42
N ASN A 302 46.29 20.42 37.07
CA ASN A 302 47.45 21.24 37.39
C ASN A 302 47.82 21.02 38.88
N PRO A 303 49.09 20.84 39.24
CA PRO A 303 49.46 20.47 40.60
C PRO A 303 49.09 21.58 41.58
N TYR A 304 48.15 21.28 42.48
CA TYR A 304 47.92 22.07 43.69
C TYR A 304 48.85 21.54 44.78
N CYS A 305 49.95 22.25 45.03
CA CYS A 305 50.62 22.20 46.33
C CYS A 305 49.73 22.95 47.34
N GLY A 306 49.02 22.18 48.18
CA GLY A 306 48.26 22.70 49.31
C GLY A 306 48.27 21.68 50.43
N ASP A 307 49.07 21.97 51.45
CA ASP A 307 49.25 21.29 52.74
C ASP A 307 49.85 19.86 52.72
N ASN A 308 51.19 19.82 52.69
CA ASN A 308 52.07 18.77 53.25
C ASN A 308 51.93 17.29 52.80
N TYR A 309 51.28 16.97 51.68
CA TYR A 309 51.31 15.59 51.14
C TYR A 309 51.85 15.54 49.71
N CYS A 310 53.05 14.94 49.57
CA CYS A 310 53.60 14.41 48.32
C CYS A 310 53.30 12.90 48.30
N ASP A 311 52.51 12.41 47.34
CA ASP A 311 52.08 11.00 47.28
C ASP A 311 52.86 10.24 46.20
N SER A 312 54.07 9.81 46.55
CA SER A 312 54.73 8.66 45.95
C SER A 312 54.98 7.68 47.08
N GLY A 313 54.45 6.46 46.97
CA GLY A 313 54.48 5.43 48.00
C GLY A 313 55.85 4.86 48.34
N GLU A 314 56.82 5.70 48.69
CA GLU A 314 58.06 5.31 49.36
C GLU A 314 58.29 6.26 50.54
N GLU A 315 58.53 5.70 51.73
CA GLU A 315 59.10 6.44 52.85
C GLU A 315 60.41 7.07 52.37
N TYR A 316 60.51 8.41 52.27
CA TYR A 316 61.65 9.27 52.64
C TYR A 316 61.37 10.74 52.24
N SER A 317 61.27 11.59 53.27
CA SER A 317 61.78 12.97 53.41
C SER A 317 61.93 13.93 52.19
N PHE A 318 61.34 15.13 52.37
CA PHE A 318 61.53 16.44 51.70
C PHE A 318 60.69 16.74 50.42
N CYS A 319 59.56 17.44 50.60
CA CYS A 319 58.91 18.22 49.52
C CYS A 319 59.64 19.57 49.36
N PHE A 320 60.33 19.79 48.23
CA PHE A 320 60.75 21.13 47.80
C PHE A 320 59.58 21.81 47.08
N SER A 321 59.30 23.04 47.49
CA SER A 321 58.39 23.96 46.83
C SER A 321 58.91 24.32 45.44
N ASP A 322 58.29 23.79 44.37
CA ASP A 322 58.33 24.39 43.04
C ASP A 322 57.21 23.83 42.15
N CYS A 323 55.99 24.34 42.34
CA CYS A 323 54.97 24.31 41.30
C CYS A 323 55.18 25.52 40.38
N GLY A 324 55.49 25.23 39.11
CA GLY A 324 55.98 26.20 38.15
C GLY A 324 54.97 27.25 37.67
N TYR A 325 55.51 28.42 37.31
CA TYR A 325 55.02 29.24 36.20
C TYR A 325 56.25 29.80 35.46
N VAL A 326 56.71 29.08 34.44
CA VAL A 326 57.55 29.70 33.41
C VAL A 326 56.65 30.63 32.61
N ASN A 327 56.51 31.87 33.08
CA ASN A 327 55.98 32.95 32.28
C ASN A 327 56.85 33.04 31.02
N LYS A 328 56.25 32.90 29.83
CA LYS A 328 56.88 33.21 28.53
C LYS A 328 57.40 34.66 28.44
N ALA A 329 57.25 35.48 29.48
CA ALA A 329 57.82 36.82 29.60
C ALA A 329 59.23 36.86 30.22
N THR A 330 59.67 35.83 30.97
CA THR A 330 60.99 35.87 31.66
C THR A 330 62.15 35.46 30.76
N ILE A 331 61.90 34.68 29.70
CA ILE A 331 62.94 34.30 28.71
C ILE A 331 63.37 35.53 27.87
N THR A 332 62.47 36.49 27.64
CA THR A 332 62.78 37.72 26.90
C THR A 332 63.61 38.71 27.73
N ILE A 333 63.43 38.73 29.05
CA ILE A 333 64.19 39.63 29.96
C ILE A 333 65.58 39.05 30.27
N ALA A 334 65.70 37.73 30.48
CA ALA A 334 67.01 37.11 30.67
C ALA A 334 67.87 37.17 29.38
N GLY A 335 67.25 36.97 28.20
CA GLY A 335 67.93 37.12 26.91
C GLY A 335 68.40 38.54 26.62
N THR A 336 67.61 39.56 26.98
CA THR A 336 68.01 40.97 26.81
C THR A 336 69.06 41.43 27.81
N ILE A 337 69.05 40.92 29.05
CA ILE A 337 70.12 41.19 30.04
C ILE A 337 71.44 40.53 29.62
N ILE A 338 71.41 39.29 29.12
CA ILE A 338 72.60 38.61 28.60
C ILE A 338 73.13 39.32 27.34
N LEU A 339 72.27 39.78 26.44
CA LEU A 339 72.66 40.55 25.26
C LEU A 339 73.25 41.93 25.63
N LEU A 340 72.68 42.63 26.63
CA LEU A 340 73.22 43.89 27.15
C LEU A 340 74.56 43.69 27.86
N LEU A 341 74.73 42.61 28.63
CA LEU A 341 76.01 42.26 29.23
C LEU A 341 77.07 41.92 28.18
N LEU A 342 76.71 41.19 27.12
CA LEU A 342 77.60 40.92 25.99
C LEU A 342 77.96 42.21 25.24
N ILE A 343 77.01 43.12 25.02
CA ILE A 343 77.28 44.43 24.41
C ILE A 343 78.21 45.27 25.30
N VAL A 344 78.02 45.27 26.63
CA VAL A 344 78.91 45.96 27.56
C VAL A 344 80.32 45.36 27.56
N ILE A 345 80.44 44.03 27.46
CA ILE A 345 81.73 43.33 27.33
C ILE A 345 82.40 43.69 25.99
N ILE A 346 81.65 43.70 24.88
CA ILE A 346 82.17 44.10 23.56
C ILE A 346 82.59 45.58 23.57
N ILE A 347 81.82 46.48 24.19
CA ILE A 347 82.17 47.91 24.31
C ILE A 347 83.41 48.10 25.20
N ARG A 348 83.54 47.35 26.29
CA ARG A 348 84.76 47.35 27.13
C ARG A 348 85.96 46.89 26.34
N ARG A 349 85.84 45.76 25.62
CA ARG A 349 86.90 45.19 24.78
C ARG A 349 87.25 46.10 23.59
N TYR A 350 86.28 46.82 23.03
CA TYR A 350 86.51 47.83 21.99
C TYR A 350 87.17 49.10 22.54
N LYS A 351 86.86 49.52 23.78
CA LYS A 351 87.56 50.63 24.46
C LYS A 351 89.01 50.27 24.83
N GLU A 352 89.26 49.03 25.24
CA GLU A 352 90.62 48.51 25.48
C GLU A 352 91.40 48.42 24.17
N TRP A 353 90.82 47.83 23.12
CA TRP A 353 91.42 47.80 21.78
C TRP A 353 91.71 49.21 21.23
N ARG A 354 90.81 50.19 21.44
CA ARG A 354 91.03 51.58 21.03
C ARG A 354 92.11 52.30 21.87
N ARG A 355 92.40 51.85 23.10
CA ARG A 355 93.55 52.33 23.89
C ARG A 355 94.86 51.73 23.36
N GLU A 356 94.87 50.43 23.05
CA GLU A 356 96.04 49.76 22.47
C GLU A 356 96.38 50.30 21.06
N VAL A 357 95.38 50.62 20.23
CA VAL A 357 95.58 51.21 18.89
C VAL A 357 96.02 52.70 18.95
N LYS A 358 95.80 53.40 20.06
CA LYS A 358 96.29 54.78 20.26
C LYS A 358 97.74 54.86 20.78
N GLU A 359 98.29 53.80 21.36
CA GLU A 359 99.70 53.75 21.76
C GLU A 359 100.64 53.25 20.65
N VAL A 360 100.12 52.63 19.58
CA VAL A 360 100.93 52.15 18.44
C VAL A 360 101.24 53.25 17.40
N ASN A 361 100.59 54.43 17.47
CA ASN A 361 100.83 55.55 16.54
C ASN A 361 101.82 56.63 17.03
N LEU A 362 102.62 56.34 18.06
CA LEU A 362 103.63 57.27 18.60
C LEU A 362 105.09 56.87 18.29
N TYR A 363 105.34 55.89 17.42
CA TYR A 363 106.71 55.58 16.97
C TYR A 363 106.81 55.46 15.44
N LYS A 364 107.58 56.40 14.86
CA LYS A 364 108.27 56.39 13.55
C LYS A 364 107.41 56.53 12.30
N VAL A 365 107.44 57.72 11.69
CA VAL A 365 108.21 57.96 10.43
C VAL A 365 108.70 59.41 10.41
N VAL A 366 109.99 59.61 10.67
CA VAL A 366 110.76 60.79 10.22
C VAL A 366 111.76 60.27 9.18
N GLY A 367 111.72 60.86 7.97
CA GLY A 367 112.91 61.08 7.17
C GLY A 367 113.34 60.04 6.13
N ARG A 368 113.12 60.40 4.85
CA ARG A 368 114.05 60.23 3.71
C ARG A 368 115.53 60.27 4.18
N LYS A 369 116.47 59.48 3.68
CA LYS A 369 116.83 59.24 2.27
C LYS A 369 117.73 58.00 2.20
#